data_AF-A0A645C1W0-F1
#
_entry.id   AF-A0A645C1W0-F1
#
_cell.length_a   1.000
_cell.length_b   1.000
_cell.length_c   1.000
_cell.angle_alpha   90.00
_cell.angle_beta   90.00
_cell.angle_gamma   90.00
#
_symmetry.space_group_name_H-M   'P 1'
#
loop_
_entity.id
_entity.type
_entity.pdbx_description
1 polymer ?
#
loop_
_entity_poly.entity_id
_entity_poly.type
_entity_poly.pdbx_seq_one_letter_code
_entity_poly.pdbx_strand_id
1 'polypeptide(L)'
;MIDRIPRILGVQSTGCSPFVDADASGGELVPTPENTLADSIAVGVPRNPVKAQRAVKDSGGAWIAVSDDEILDAMRLLGRTEGVFGEPAGVTATAGVKAAVARGIIKPNESVTVVSTGSGLKDVKNAMTAAGEPFQCEPDIKALEASGRIR
;
A
#
# COMPACT_ATOMS: atom_id res chain seq x y z
N MET A 1 23.11 2.74 -16.50
CA MET A 1 23.70 3.11 -15.19
C MET A 1 22.94 4.32 -14.66
N ILE A 2 22.76 4.45 -13.34
CA ILE A 2 22.03 5.58 -12.72
C ILE A 2 23.00 6.46 -11.94
N ASP A 3 22.71 7.76 -11.86
CA ASP A 3 23.63 8.78 -11.30
C ASP A 3 23.56 8.92 -9.77
N ARG A 4 22.56 8.28 -9.14
CA ARG A 4 22.34 8.32 -7.70
C ARG A 4 21.65 7.05 -7.21
N ILE A 5 21.90 6.69 -5.96
CA ILE A 5 21.14 5.64 -5.27
C ILE A 5 19.77 6.23 -4.86
N PRO A 6 18.64 5.58 -5.19
CA PRO A 6 17.33 6.00 -4.72
C PRO A 6 17.19 5.79 -3.21
N ARG A 7 16.50 6.70 -2.53
CA ARG A 7 16.09 6.54 -1.12
C ARG A 7 15.02 5.45 -1.06
N ILE A 8 15.14 4.52 -0.10
CA ILE A 8 14.17 3.42 0.06
C ILE A 8 13.11 3.84 1.07
N LEU A 9 11.84 3.81 0.66
CA LEU A 9 10.70 3.92 1.58
C LEU A 9 10.22 2.50 1.92
N GLY A 10 10.45 2.08 3.16
CA GLY A 10 9.89 0.83 3.67
C GLY A 10 8.47 1.06 4.19
N VAL A 11 7.50 0.31 3.68
CA VAL A 11 6.08 0.47 4.02
C VAL A 11 5.54 -0.80 4.66
N GLN A 12 4.85 -0.68 5.79
CA GLN A 12 4.18 -1.79 6.47
C GLN A 12 2.73 -1.45 6.80
N SER A 13 1.90 -2.47 7.09
CA SER A 13 0.58 -2.23 7.69
C SER A 13 0.72 -1.87 9.16
N THR A 14 -0.10 -0.95 9.68
CA THR A 14 -0.21 -0.68 11.13
C THR A 14 -0.60 -1.92 11.94
N GLY A 15 -1.17 -2.93 11.28
CA GLY A 15 -1.49 -4.21 11.88
C GLY A 15 -0.31 -5.17 12.02
N CYS A 16 0.82 -4.89 11.38
CA CYS A 16 2.05 -5.69 11.42
C CYS A 16 3.26 -4.85 10.97
N SER A 17 3.85 -4.06 11.89
CA SER A 17 4.86 -3.03 11.56
C SER A 17 6.20 -3.13 12.31
N PRO A 18 6.83 -4.31 12.43
CA PRO A 18 8.03 -4.50 13.26
C PRO A 18 9.23 -3.62 12.88
N PHE A 19 9.37 -3.22 11.60
CA PHE A 19 10.46 -2.31 11.19
C PHE A 19 10.17 -0.85 11.53
N VAL A 20 8.92 -0.42 11.41
CA VAL A 20 8.50 0.95 11.79
C VAL A 20 8.67 1.13 13.29
N ASP A 21 8.26 0.14 14.07
CA ASP A 21 8.37 0.15 15.54
C ASP A 21 9.85 0.13 15.96
N ALA A 22 10.68 -0.70 15.30
CA ALA A 22 12.12 -0.74 15.54
C ALA A 22 12.78 0.60 15.22
N ASP A 23 12.47 1.23 14.08
CA ASP A 23 13.04 2.54 13.69
C ASP A 23 12.72 3.62 14.73
N ALA A 24 11.50 3.61 15.28
CA ALA A 24 11.08 4.55 16.32
C ALA A 24 11.69 4.28 17.71
N SER A 25 12.10 3.04 18.01
CA SER A 25 12.53 2.59 19.34
C SER A 25 14.04 2.31 19.48
N GLY A 26 14.85 2.71 18.50
CA GLY A 26 16.31 2.59 18.56
C GLY A 26 16.90 1.40 17.82
N GLY A 27 16.11 0.74 16.97
CA GLY A 27 16.54 -0.24 15.97
C GLY A 27 16.40 -1.70 16.39
N GLU A 28 15.98 -1.99 17.62
CA GLU A 28 15.70 -3.37 18.03
C GLU A 28 14.38 -3.86 17.43
N LEU A 29 14.43 -5.01 16.77
CA LEU A 29 13.25 -5.60 16.14
C LEU A 29 12.57 -6.59 17.08
N VAL A 30 11.34 -6.27 17.46
CA VAL A 30 10.51 -7.09 18.34
C VAL A 30 9.40 -7.75 17.52
N PRO A 31 9.07 -9.03 17.77
CA PRO A 31 7.92 -9.67 17.14
C PRO A 31 6.63 -8.87 17.35
N THR A 32 5.85 -8.73 16.28
CA THR A 32 4.55 -8.04 16.32
C THR A 32 3.42 -8.99 15.92
N PRO A 33 2.16 -8.73 16.35
CA PRO A 33 1.01 -9.43 15.80
C PRO A 33 0.90 -9.29 14.27
N GLU A 34 0.28 -10.27 13.63
CA GLU A 34 0.11 -10.35 12.18
C GLU A 34 -1.34 -10.00 11.79
N ASN A 35 -1.78 -8.79 12.17
CA ASN A 35 -3.19 -8.39 12.13
C ASN A 35 -3.49 -7.43 10.95
N THR A 36 -3.33 -7.91 9.72
CA THR A 36 -3.62 -7.12 8.51
C THR A 36 -4.29 -7.98 7.45
N LEU A 37 -5.16 -7.37 6.63
CA LEU A 37 -5.71 -7.99 5.43
C LEU A 37 -4.66 -8.21 4.34
N ALA A 38 -3.51 -7.53 4.41
CA ALA A 38 -2.40 -7.69 3.47
C ALA A 38 -1.53 -8.89 3.86
N ASP A 39 -2.09 -10.08 3.68
CA ASP A 39 -1.56 -11.38 4.13
C ASP A 39 -0.06 -11.60 3.79
N SER A 40 0.37 -11.19 2.61
CA SER A 40 1.72 -11.42 2.09
C SER A 40 2.79 -10.58 2.80
N ILE A 41 2.37 -9.57 3.56
CA ILE A 41 3.24 -8.75 4.42
C ILE A 41 2.86 -8.84 5.91
N ALA A 42 1.93 -9.74 6.29
CA ALA A 42 1.60 -10.06 7.67
C ALA A 42 2.71 -10.92 8.29
N VAL A 43 3.90 -10.33 8.48
CA VAL A 43 5.10 -11.02 8.93
C VAL A 43 5.64 -10.34 10.18
N GLY A 44 5.27 -10.90 11.34
CA GLY A 44 5.64 -10.37 12.65
C GLY A 44 7.12 -10.54 12.98
N VAL A 45 7.76 -11.56 12.39
CA VAL A 45 9.19 -11.86 12.54
C VAL A 45 9.85 -11.94 11.16
N PRO A 46 10.32 -10.81 10.60
CA PRO A 46 10.94 -10.77 9.29
C PRO A 46 12.19 -11.64 9.21
N ARG A 47 12.35 -12.40 8.12
CA ARG A 47 13.48 -13.33 7.93
C ARG A 47 14.84 -12.65 7.77
N ASN A 48 14.88 -11.44 7.18
CA ASN A 48 16.13 -10.73 6.86
C ASN A 48 16.15 -9.30 7.44
N PRO A 49 16.00 -9.12 8.76
CA PRO A 49 15.73 -7.81 9.34
C PRO A 49 16.93 -6.86 9.21
N VAL A 50 18.13 -7.37 9.47
CA VAL A 50 19.39 -6.61 9.34
C VAL A 50 19.59 -6.07 7.93
N LYS A 51 19.27 -6.86 6.89
CA LYS A 51 19.40 -6.43 5.49
C LYS A 51 18.43 -5.29 5.16
N ALA A 52 17.18 -5.41 5.62
CA ALA A 52 16.14 -4.42 5.37
C ALA A 52 16.45 -3.10 6.09
N GLN A 53 16.78 -3.15 7.38
CA GLN A 53 17.19 -1.98 8.17
C GLN A 53 18.40 -1.29 7.56
N ARG A 54 19.42 -2.05 7.16
CA ARG A 54 20.61 -1.50 6.50
C ARG A 54 20.27 -0.84 5.16
N ALA A 55 19.44 -1.46 4.33
CA ALA A 55 19.07 -0.88 3.03
C ALA A 55 18.34 0.46 3.17
N VAL A 56 17.39 0.56 4.11
CA VAL A 56 16.67 1.81 4.37
C VAL A 56 17.61 2.86 4.97
N LYS A 57 18.42 2.49 5.98
CA LYS A 57 19.39 3.39 6.61
C LYS A 57 20.45 3.91 5.64
N ASP A 58 21.14 3.02 4.92
CA ASP A 58 22.25 3.36 4.02
C ASP A 58 21.77 4.20 2.82
N SER A 59 20.50 4.07 2.42
CA SER A 59 19.90 4.89 1.36
C SER A 59 19.39 6.26 1.83
N GLY A 60 19.45 6.59 3.13
CA GLY A 60 18.81 7.78 3.69
C GLY A 60 17.28 7.75 3.53
N GLY A 61 16.73 6.54 3.58
CA GLY A 61 15.32 6.23 3.43
C GLY A 61 14.52 6.47 4.70
N ALA A 62 13.29 5.97 4.72
CA ALA A 62 12.40 6.05 5.87
C ALA A 62 11.50 4.82 5.96
N TRP A 63 10.96 4.58 7.16
CA TRP A 63 9.90 3.60 7.39
C TRP A 63 8.56 4.31 7.60
N ILE A 64 7.48 3.72 7.13
CA ILE A 64 6.13 4.24 7.34
C ILE A 64 5.11 3.09 7.49
N ALA A 65 4.19 3.23 8.44
CA ALA A 65 3.03 2.37 8.56
C ALA A 65 1.79 3.04 7.97
N VAL A 66 0.95 2.24 7.30
CA VAL A 66 -0.35 2.62 6.74
C VAL A 66 -1.44 1.65 7.21
N SER A 67 -2.68 2.11 7.35
CA SER A 67 -3.78 1.26 7.76
C SER A 67 -4.27 0.36 6.62
N ASP A 68 -5.00 -0.70 6.98
CA ASP A 68 -5.69 -1.56 6.03
C ASP A 68 -6.70 -0.79 5.16
N ASP A 69 -7.35 0.25 5.71
CA ASP A 69 -8.23 1.14 4.96
C ASP A 69 -7.44 1.95 3.91
N GLU A 70 -6.26 2.48 4.27
CA GLU A 70 -5.37 3.17 3.33
C GLU A 70 -4.87 2.23 2.21
N ILE A 71 -4.65 0.95 2.54
CA ILE A 71 -4.28 -0.09 1.57
C ILE A 71 -5.44 -0.34 0.59
N LEU A 72 -6.68 -0.54 1.08
CA LEU A 72 -7.86 -0.71 0.23
C LEU A 72 -8.12 0.52 -0.65
N ASP A 73 -7.91 1.73 -0.12
CA ASP A 73 -8.00 2.96 -0.89
C ASP A 73 -6.92 3.05 -1.99
N ALA A 74 -5.71 2.55 -1.74
CA ALA A 74 -4.69 2.45 -2.76
C ALA A 74 -5.05 1.43 -3.85
N MET A 75 -5.72 0.31 -3.52
CA MET A 75 -6.25 -0.62 -4.51
C MET A 75 -7.24 0.08 -5.44
N ARG A 76 -8.22 0.80 -4.85
CA ARG A 76 -9.21 1.58 -5.60
C ARG A 76 -8.54 2.63 -6.49
N LEU A 77 -7.59 3.37 -5.95
CA LEU A 77 -6.89 4.44 -6.65
C LEU A 77 -6.19 3.91 -7.90
N LEU A 78 -5.33 2.90 -7.74
CA LEU A 78 -4.57 2.32 -8.86
C LEU A 78 -5.47 1.69 -9.91
N GLY A 79 -6.51 0.95 -9.48
CA GLY A 79 -7.45 0.34 -10.40
C GLY A 79 -8.23 1.37 -11.23
N ARG A 80 -8.64 2.49 -10.61
CA ARG A 80 -9.46 3.53 -11.26
C ARG A 80 -8.68 4.52 -12.11
N THR A 81 -7.43 4.81 -11.75
CA THR A 81 -6.65 5.89 -12.40
C THR A 81 -5.59 5.37 -13.36
N GLU A 82 -4.97 4.23 -13.05
CA GLU A 82 -3.83 3.70 -13.81
C GLU A 82 -4.14 2.36 -14.50
N GLY A 83 -5.31 1.76 -14.23
CA GLY A 83 -5.66 0.42 -14.73
C GLY A 83 -4.79 -0.70 -14.13
N VAL A 84 -4.14 -0.44 -12.99
CA VAL A 84 -3.27 -1.40 -12.31
C VAL A 84 -4.07 -2.14 -11.25
N PHE A 85 -4.26 -3.45 -11.45
CA PHE A 85 -4.97 -4.31 -10.51
C PHE A 85 -4.00 -5.06 -9.59
N GLY A 86 -3.67 -4.47 -8.43
CA GLY A 86 -2.80 -5.05 -7.41
C GLY A 86 -3.57 -5.69 -6.24
N GLU A 87 -2.98 -6.71 -5.62
CA GLU A 87 -3.46 -7.26 -4.33
C GLU A 87 -3.13 -6.30 -3.17
N PRO A 88 -3.69 -6.46 -1.96
CA PRO A 88 -3.44 -5.53 -0.87
C PRO A 88 -1.95 -5.28 -0.56
N ALA A 89 -1.15 -6.35 -0.44
CA ALA A 89 0.29 -6.23 -0.26
C ALA A 89 0.98 -5.57 -1.46
N GLY A 90 0.49 -5.83 -2.68
CA GLY A 90 0.98 -5.25 -3.93
C GLY A 90 0.79 -3.73 -4.00
N VAL A 91 -0.25 -3.19 -3.38
CA VAL A 91 -0.53 -1.75 -3.40
C VAL A 91 -0.11 -1.02 -2.13
N THR A 92 0.36 -1.73 -1.11
CA THR A 92 0.77 -1.14 0.17
C THR A 92 1.85 -0.07 -0.03
N ALA A 93 2.80 -0.28 -0.94
CA ALA A 93 3.81 0.71 -1.27
C ALA A 93 3.19 2.02 -1.82
N THR A 94 2.13 1.93 -2.63
CA THR A 94 1.39 3.11 -3.13
C THR A 94 0.67 3.85 -2.01
N ALA A 95 0.05 3.13 -1.07
CA ALA A 95 -0.52 3.74 0.14
C ALA A 95 0.55 4.49 0.93
N GLY A 96 1.72 3.87 1.10
CA GLY A 96 2.87 4.50 1.75
C GLY A 96 3.37 5.75 1.05
N VAL A 97 3.39 5.78 -0.29
CA VAL A 97 3.75 6.99 -1.06
C VAL A 97 2.74 8.12 -0.80
N LYS A 98 1.43 7.84 -0.85
CA LYS A 98 0.38 8.82 -0.55
C LYS A 98 0.57 9.41 0.86
N ALA A 99 0.81 8.55 1.85
CA ALA A 99 1.06 8.97 3.23
C ALA A 99 2.39 9.75 3.37
N ALA A 100 3.46 9.32 2.71
CA ALA A 100 4.76 9.97 2.76
C ALA A 100 4.77 11.37 2.11
N VAL A 101 4.00 11.57 1.02
CA VAL A 101 3.75 12.89 0.44
C VAL A 101 2.99 13.77 1.42
N ALA A 102 1.90 13.26 2.01
CA ALA A 102 1.11 14.01 2.99
C ALA A 102 1.91 14.43 4.24
N ARG A 103 2.89 13.60 4.65
CA ARG A 103 3.80 13.87 5.79
C ARG A 103 5.05 14.68 5.41
N GLY A 104 5.22 15.06 4.13
CA GLY A 104 6.38 15.81 3.65
C GLY A 104 7.70 15.03 3.60
N ILE A 105 7.66 13.70 3.72
CA ILE A 105 8.83 12.81 3.60
C ILE A 105 9.28 12.75 2.13
N ILE A 106 8.32 12.71 1.22
CA ILE A 106 8.51 12.84 -0.24
C ILE A 106 8.11 14.26 -0.63
N LYS A 107 9.01 14.97 -1.31
CA LYS A 107 8.79 16.35 -1.76
C LYS A 107 8.12 16.38 -3.13
N PRO A 108 7.37 17.44 -3.48
CA PRO A 108 6.65 17.53 -4.76
C PRO A 108 7.53 17.44 -6.02
N ASN A 109 8.83 17.70 -5.91
CA ASN A 109 9.80 17.65 -7.00
C ASN A 109 10.59 16.34 -7.06
N GLU A 110 10.30 15.36 -6.21
CA GLU A 110 10.93 14.04 -6.24
C GLU A 110 10.18 13.08 -7.15
N SER A 111 10.92 12.15 -7.77
CA SER A 111 10.35 11.04 -8.53
C SER A 111 10.35 9.77 -7.70
N VAL A 112 9.29 8.98 -7.83
CA VAL A 112 9.07 7.76 -7.05
C VAL A 112 8.80 6.60 -7.99
N THR A 113 9.47 5.47 -7.75
CA THR A 113 9.15 4.20 -8.39
C THR A 113 8.53 3.27 -7.35
N VAL A 114 7.34 2.76 -7.63
CA VAL A 114 6.64 1.81 -6.78
C VAL A 114 6.73 0.41 -7.38
N VAL A 115 7.01 -0.59 -6.55
CA VAL A 115 7.00 -1.99 -6.95
C VAL A 115 5.68 -2.62 -6.52
N SER A 116 4.79 -2.88 -7.49
CA SER A 116 3.59 -3.68 -7.25
C SER A 116 3.95 -5.15 -7.23
N THR A 117 4.06 -5.73 -6.03
CA THR A 117 4.63 -7.08 -5.83
C THR A 117 3.69 -8.22 -6.23
N GLY A 118 2.39 -7.96 -6.37
CA GLY A 118 1.41 -8.98 -6.69
C GLY A 118 0.16 -8.48 -7.38
N SER A 119 -0.46 -9.37 -8.15
CA SER A 119 -1.67 -9.12 -8.94
C SER A 119 -2.92 -9.30 -8.07
N GLY A 120 -3.90 -8.42 -8.26
CA GLY A 120 -5.19 -8.50 -7.58
C GLY A 120 -5.99 -9.77 -7.90
N LEU A 121 -5.61 -10.53 -8.93
CA LEU A 121 -6.18 -11.85 -9.22
C LEU A 121 -5.92 -12.89 -8.11
N LYS A 122 -4.91 -12.67 -7.26
CA LYS A 122 -4.64 -13.51 -6.10
C LYS A 122 -5.65 -13.31 -4.96
N ASP A 123 -6.23 -12.13 -4.86
CA ASP A 123 -7.12 -11.74 -3.77
C ASP A 123 -8.32 -10.94 -4.28
N VAL A 124 -9.20 -11.66 -4.98
CA VAL A 124 -10.45 -11.10 -5.51
C VAL A 124 -11.41 -10.67 -4.40
N LYS A 125 -11.30 -11.25 -3.20
CA LYS A 125 -12.18 -10.91 -2.07
C LYS A 125 -11.93 -9.48 -1.61
N ASN A 126 -10.68 -9.13 -1.32
CA ASN A 126 -10.35 -7.76 -0.94
C ASN A 126 -10.52 -6.78 -2.11
N ALA A 127 -10.35 -7.24 -3.35
CA ALA A 127 -10.72 -6.44 -4.52
C ALA A 127 -12.21 -6.08 -4.56
N MET A 128 -13.11 -7.00 -4.21
CA MET A 128 -14.55 -6.72 -4.09
C MET A 128 -14.84 -5.75 -2.94
N THR A 129 -14.22 -5.94 -1.77
CA THR A 129 -14.31 -4.99 -0.65
C THR A 129 -13.84 -3.59 -1.07
N ALA A 130 -12.74 -3.52 -1.82
CA ALA A 130 -12.24 -2.28 -2.39
C ALA A 130 -13.23 -1.71 -3.43
N ALA A 131 -13.78 -2.48 -4.35
CA ALA A 131 -14.74 -1.95 -5.33
C ALA A 131 -16.01 -1.37 -4.69
N GLY A 132 -16.45 -1.95 -3.57
CA GLY A 132 -17.72 -1.64 -2.94
C GLY A 132 -18.90 -2.28 -3.69
N GLU A 133 -20.10 -2.06 -3.17
CA GLU A 133 -21.31 -2.64 -3.78
C GLU A 133 -21.65 -1.95 -5.10
N PRO A 134 -22.04 -2.71 -6.14
CA PRO A 134 -22.55 -2.14 -7.37
C PRO A 134 -23.84 -1.36 -7.08
N PHE A 135 -24.04 -0.29 -7.84
CA PHE A 135 -25.31 0.41 -7.85
C PHE A 135 -26.40 -0.54 -8.39
N GLN A 136 -27.48 -0.72 -7.62
CA GLN A 136 -28.63 -1.52 -8.01
C GLN A 136 -29.75 -0.63 -8.55
N CYS A 137 -30.30 -1.00 -9.70
CA CYS A 137 -31.51 -0.40 -10.26
C CYS A 137 -32.41 -1.48 -10.84
N GLU A 138 -33.67 -1.12 -11.08
CA GLU A 138 -34.60 -1.96 -11.83
C GLU A 138 -34.03 -2.31 -13.21
N PRO A 139 -34.38 -3.48 -13.78
CA PRO A 139 -33.95 -3.90 -15.12
C PRO A 139 -34.68 -3.11 -16.21
N ASP A 140 -34.59 -1.78 -16.16
CA ASP A 140 -35.23 -0.82 -17.04
C ASP A 140 -34.24 0.30 -17.42
N ILE A 141 -34.23 0.66 -18.71
CA ILE A 141 -33.28 1.66 -19.21
C ILE A 141 -33.55 3.05 -18.65
N LYS A 142 -34.82 3.41 -18.41
CA LYS A 142 -35.17 4.72 -17.84
C LYS A 142 -34.74 4.82 -16.38
N ALA A 143 -34.87 3.73 -15.62
CA ALA A 143 -34.36 3.64 -14.25
C ALA A 143 -32.83 3.83 -14.21
N LEU A 144 -32.10 3.24 -15.16
CA LEU A 144 -30.65 3.42 -15.28
C LEU A 144 -30.27 4.85 -15.70
N GLU A 145 -30.96 5.45 -16.67
CA GLU A 145 -30.73 6.85 -17.07
C GLU A 145 -31.02 7.83 -15.93
N ALA A 146 -32.13 7.64 -15.21
CA ALA A 146 -32.51 8.47 -14.06
C ALA A 146 -31.51 8.39 -12.90
N SER A 147 -30.68 7.33 -12.83
CA SER A 147 -29.64 7.19 -11.81
C SER A 147 -28.46 8.17 -11.98
N GLY A 148 -28.31 8.77 -13.16
CA GLY A 148 -27.18 9.65 -13.49
C GLY A 148 -25.82 8.94 -13.56
N ARG A 149 -25.79 7.59 -13.59
CA ARG A 149 -24.57 6.77 -13.68
C ARG A 149 -24.09 6.54 -15.11
N ILE A 150 -25.00 6.66 -16.07
CA ILE A 150 -24.69 6.63 -17.50
C ILE A 150 -24.98 8.02 -18.08
N ARG A 151 -24.13 8.46 -19.00
CA ARG A 151 -24.32 9.66 -19.82
C ARG A 151 -24.65 9.25 -21.24
#